data_AF-A0A1W2BZB2-F1
#
_entry.id   AF-A0A1W2BZB2-F1
#
_cell.length_a   1.000
_cell.length_b   1.000
_cell.length_c   1.000
_cell.angle_alpha   90.00
_cell.angle_beta   90.00
_cell.angle_gamma   90.00
#
_symmetry.space_group_name_H-M   'P 1'
#
loop_
_entity.id
_entity.type
_entity.pdbx_description
1 polymer ?
#
loop_
_entity_poly.entity_id
_entity_poly.type
_entity_poly.pdbx_seq_one_letter_code
_entity_poly.pdbx_strand_id
1 'polypeptide(L)'
;MQRDKLRLLAVIAPALLFTGCARPVADPSLAGVEAYIDQQTAFTVDNKAYAARYSALASTNPNAVDVVPSAIQNEWLLLVDGDFNGTVEDLTKKMAALLDYRVAADGEKPPSPIFVAVHQYNLSAIGLLREGFAQARTRATLTVDQFNRVLTVHYLRPEQSPVPHQDDVIL
;
A
#
# COMPACT_ATOMS: atom_id res chain seq x y z
N MET A 1 -39.56 -20.89 71.65
CA MET A 1 -39.40 -20.31 70.30
C MET A 1 -38.41 -19.13 70.20
N GLN A 2 -37.63 -18.83 71.26
CA GLN A 2 -36.69 -17.68 71.29
C GLN A 2 -35.21 -18.11 71.43
N ARG A 3 -34.95 -19.33 71.94
CA ARG A 3 -33.60 -19.92 72.03
C ARG A 3 -33.06 -20.43 70.68
N ASP A 4 -33.94 -20.89 69.79
CA ASP A 4 -33.52 -21.42 68.48
C ASP A 4 -33.09 -20.31 67.52
N LYS A 5 -33.72 -19.12 67.61
CA LYS A 5 -33.32 -17.93 66.85
C LYS A 5 -31.94 -17.39 67.27
N LEU A 6 -31.59 -17.52 68.55
CA LEU A 6 -30.30 -17.07 69.10
C LEU A 6 -29.15 -18.00 68.68
N ARG A 7 -29.41 -19.30 68.55
CA ARG A 7 -28.43 -20.29 68.04
C ARG A 7 -28.20 -20.16 66.54
N LEU A 8 -29.23 -19.82 65.77
CA LEU A 8 -29.08 -19.58 64.33
C LEU A 8 -28.20 -18.35 64.05
N LEU A 9 -28.37 -17.27 64.84
CA LEU A 9 -27.58 -16.04 64.72
C LEU A 9 -26.10 -16.24 65.10
N ALA A 10 -25.82 -17.12 66.07
CA ALA A 10 -24.46 -17.43 66.51
C ALA A 10 -23.63 -18.23 65.49
N VAL A 11 -24.28 -18.95 64.57
CA VAL A 11 -23.60 -19.74 63.51
C VAL A 11 -23.44 -18.92 62.22
N ILE A 12 -24.36 -18.01 61.93
CA ILE A 12 -24.33 -17.18 60.71
C ILE A 12 -23.30 -16.04 60.82
N ALA A 13 -23.11 -15.46 62.02
CA ALA A 13 -22.17 -14.37 62.25
C ALA A 13 -20.69 -14.70 61.94
N PRO A 14 -20.12 -15.87 62.34
CA PRO A 14 -18.74 -16.20 61.99
C PRO A 14 -18.56 -16.59 60.51
N ALA A 15 -19.59 -17.06 59.82
CA ALA A 15 -19.50 -17.45 58.40
C ALA A 15 -19.36 -16.23 57.46
N LEU A 16 -19.95 -15.09 57.81
CA LEU A 16 -19.83 -13.83 57.06
C LEU A 16 -18.46 -13.15 57.18
N LEU A 17 -17.68 -13.48 58.21
CA LEU A 17 -16.33 -12.93 58.41
C LEU A 17 -15.27 -13.60 57.52
N PHE A 18 -15.55 -14.78 56.93
CA PHE A 18 -14.62 -15.49 56.05
C PHE A 18 -14.87 -15.27 54.55
N THR A 19 -15.99 -14.65 54.16
CA THR A 19 -16.30 -14.36 52.76
C THR A 19 -15.66 -13.09 52.20
N GLY A 20 -14.86 -12.36 53.00
CA GLY A 20 -14.27 -11.06 52.62
C GLY A 20 -12.93 -11.09 51.87
N CYS A 21 -12.33 -12.26 51.61
CA CYS A 21 -10.97 -12.36 51.03
C CYS A 21 -10.92 -12.79 49.55
N ALA A 22 -12.05 -12.87 48.85
CA ALA A 22 -12.02 -13.04 47.39
C ALA A 22 -11.80 -11.66 46.74
N ARG A 23 -10.53 -11.23 46.64
CA ARG A 23 -10.19 -10.15 45.72
C ARG A 23 -10.53 -10.62 44.30
N PRO A 24 -11.27 -9.86 43.48
CA PRO A 24 -11.37 -10.19 42.06
C PRO A 24 -9.94 -10.25 41.52
N VAL A 25 -9.56 -11.40 40.96
CA VAL A 25 -8.30 -11.51 40.23
C VAL A 25 -8.44 -10.56 39.05
N ALA A 26 -7.72 -9.44 39.09
CA ALA A 26 -7.68 -8.53 37.96
C ALA A 26 -7.17 -9.31 36.75
N ASP A 27 -7.80 -9.12 35.59
CA ASP A 27 -7.36 -9.75 34.35
C ASP A 27 -5.86 -9.46 34.14
N PRO A 28 -5.06 -10.45 33.71
CA PRO A 28 -3.63 -10.26 33.49
C PRO A 28 -3.42 -9.12 32.48
N SER A 29 -2.58 -8.15 32.83
CA SER A 29 -2.37 -6.99 31.96
C SER A 29 -1.68 -7.42 30.66
N LEU A 30 -2.31 -7.12 29.52
CA LEU A 30 -1.76 -7.39 28.20
C LEU A 30 -0.73 -6.33 27.77
N ALA A 31 -0.54 -5.26 28.54
CA ALA A 31 0.39 -4.17 28.24
C ALA A 31 1.83 -4.65 28.03
N GLY A 32 2.26 -5.70 28.73
CA GLY A 32 3.59 -6.31 28.52
C GLY A 32 3.69 -7.08 27.20
N VAL A 33 2.59 -7.66 26.73
CA VAL A 33 2.52 -8.37 25.44
C VAL A 33 2.45 -7.37 24.29
N GLU A 34 1.65 -6.31 24.42
CA GLU A 34 1.57 -5.20 23.46
C GLU A 34 2.95 -4.53 23.28
N ALA A 35 3.62 -4.16 24.38
CA ALA A 35 4.94 -3.56 24.33
C ALA A 35 5.99 -4.49 23.68
N TYR A 36 5.88 -5.81 23.91
CA TYR A 36 6.76 -6.78 23.26
C TYR A 36 6.49 -6.92 21.75
N ILE A 37 5.22 -6.91 21.33
CA ILE A 37 4.82 -6.92 19.91
C ILE A 37 5.30 -5.66 19.21
N ASP A 38 5.11 -4.49 19.82
CA ASP A 38 5.57 -3.21 19.27
C ASP A 38 7.08 -3.19 19.12
N GLN A 39 7.81 -3.67 20.15
CA GLN A 39 9.27 -3.77 20.10
C GLN A 39 9.73 -4.69 18.97
N GLN A 40 9.12 -5.86 18.79
CA GLN A 40 9.52 -6.77 17.71
C GLN A 40 9.13 -6.28 16.33
N THR A 41 7.99 -5.61 16.22
CA THR A 41 7.55 -5.00 14.98
C THR A 41 8.51 -3.88 14.57
N ALA A 42 8.89 -3.00 15.50
CA ALA A 42 9.87 -1.95 15.28
C ALA A 42 11.24 -2.52 14.86
N PHE A 43 11.75 -3.52 15.58
CA PHE A 43 13.01 -4.18 15.24
C PHE A 43 12.97 -4.81 13.84
N THR A 44 11.86 -5.46 13.48
CA THR A 44 11.68 -6.05 12.15
C THR A 44 11.60 -4.97 11.05
N VAL A 45 10.91 -3.86 11.30
CA VAL A 45 10.81 -2.72 10.37
C VAL A 45 12.20 -2.12 10.13
N ASP A 46 13.00 -1.90 11.17
CA ASP A 46 14.35 -1.37 11.04
C ASP A 46 15.27 -2.29 10.23
N ASN A 47 15.23 -3.60 10.50
CA ASN A 47 16.02 -4.57 9.74
C ASN A 47 15.59 -4.65 8.28
N LYS A 48 14.29 -4.59 7.99
CA LYS A 48 13.77 -4.51 6.62
C LYS A 48 14.21 -3.24 5.93
N ALA A 49 14.14 -2.09 6.59
CA ALA A 49 14.58 -0.82 6.04
C ALA A 49 16.09 -0.83 5.74
N TYR A 50 16.90 -1.42 6.63
CA TYR A 50 18.33 -1.60 6.42
C TYR A 50 18.63 -2.52 5.22
N ALA A 51 17.99 -3.68 5.12
CA ALA A 51 18.15 -4.58 3.99
C ALA A 51 17.68 -3.96 2.67
N ALA A 52 16.57 -3.21 2.70
CA ALA A 52 16.02 -2.52 1.55
C ALA A 52 17.01 -1.49 0.97
N ARG A 53 17.85 -0.85 1.79
CA ARG A 53 18.89 0.08 1.31
C ARG A 53 19.93 -0.62 0.41
N TYR A 54 20.27 -1.88 0.70
CA TYR A 54 21.17 -2.66 -0.16
C TYR A 54 20.51 -3.04 -1.49
N SER A 55 19.20 -3.31 -1.49
CA SER A 55 18.42 -3.57 -2.72
C SER A 55 17.89 -2.30 -3.40
N ALA A 56 17.95 -1.12 -2.78
CA ALA A 56 17.49 0.15 -3.34
C ALA A 56 18.38 0.63 -4.51
N LEU A 57 19.53 -0.03 -4.71
CA LEU A 57 20.32 0.06 -5.94
C LEU A 57 19.68 -0.70 -7.13
N ALA A 58 18.59 -1.45 -6.91
CA ALA A 58 17.86 -2.14 -7.97
C ALA A 58 17.01 -1.14 -8.78
N SER A 59 17.67 -0.54 -9.77
CA SER A 59 17.17 0.22 -10.93
C SER A 59 15.70 0.67 -10.85
N THR A 60 15.43 1.71 -10.08
CA THR A 60 14.30 2.59 -10.40
C THR A 60 14.54 3.13 -11.82
N ASN A 61 13.55 3.08 -12.70
CA ASN A 61 13.68 3.65 -14.04
C ASN A 61 13.31 5.14 -13.98
N PRO A 62 14.29 6.07 -13.95
CA PRO A 62 13.98 7.51 -13.88
C PRO A 62 13.29 8.03 -15.14
N ASN A 63 13.36 7.26 -16.24
CA ASN A 63 12.79 7.56 -17.53
C ASN A 63 11.48 6.77 -17.77
N ALA A 64 10.84 6.26 -16.71
CA ALA A 64 9.61 5.49 -16.85
C ALA A 64 8.43 6.34 -17.36
N VAL A 65 8.52 7.67 -17.25
CA VAL A 65 7.55 8.62 -17.81
C VAL A 65 8.27 9.62 -18.71
N ASP A 66 7.93 9.58 -19.99
CA ASP A 66 8.32 10.57 -20.98
C ASP A 66 7.21 11.59 -21.20
N VAL A 67 7.57 12.84 -21.50
CA VAL A 67 6.61 13.95 -21.65
C VAL A 67 6.90 14.69 -22.95
N VAL A 68 5.86 14.84 -23.78
CA VAL A 68 5.93 15.45 -25.11
C VAL A 68 4.89 16.57 -25.20
N PRO A 69 5.28 17.83 -25.43
CA PRO A 69 6.66 18.35 -25.43
C PRO A 69 7.29 18.22 -24.03
N SER A 70 8.61 18.28 -23.94
CA SER A 70 9.33 18.10 -22.66
C SER A 70 9.03 19.17 -21.60
N ALA A 71 8.58 20.35 -22.02
CA ALA A 71 8.16 21.41 -21.12
C ALA A 71 6.80 21.05 -20.47
N ILE A 72 6.81 20.80 -19.17
CA ILE A 72 5.62 20.42 -18.40
C ILE A 72 4.66 21.62 -18.31
N GLN A 73 3.41 21.42 -18.73
CA GLN A 73 2.35 22.43 -18.64
C GLN A 73 1.84 22.56 -17.18
N ASN A 74 1.33 23.74 -16.84
CA ASN A 74 0.94 24.07 -15.46
C ASN A 74 -0.10 23.12 -14.83
N GLU A 75 -1.00 22.55 -15.64
CA GLU A 75 -2.01 21.58 -15.18
C GLU A 75 -1.37 20.33 -14.52
N TRP A 76 -0.20 19.92 -15.00
CA TRP A 76 0.56 18.78 -14.48
C TRP A 76 1.27 19.05 -13.16
N LEU A 77 1.41 20.33 -12.79
CA LEU A 77 2.02 20.78 -11.54
C LEU A 77 1.00 20.87 -10.39
N LEU A 78 -0.28 20.59 -10.67
CA LEU A 78 -1.31 20.47 -9.65
C LEU A 78 -0.91 19.42 -8.62
N LEU A 79 -1.03 19.78 -7.34
CA LEU A 79 -0.79 18.84 -6.25
C LEU A 79 -1.94 17.86 -6.14
N VAL A 80 -1.60 16.58 -6.03
CA VAL A 80 -2.54 15.47 -5.89
C VAL A 80 -2.20 14.65 -4.65
N ASP A 81 -3.23 14.02 -4.09
CA ASP A 81 -3.02 13.02 -3.05
C ASP A 81 -2.40 11.76 -3.68
N GLY A 82 -1.17 11.48 -3.26
CA GLY A 82 -0.41 10.33 -3.71
C GLY A 82 -0.66 9.09 -2.87
N ASP A 83 -1.78 8.98 -2.15
CA ASP A 83 -2.28 7.71 -1.65
C ASP A 83 -2.99 6.93 -2.78
N PHE A 84 -2.27 5.97 -3.37
CA PHE A 84 -2.75 5.14 -4.47
C PHE A 84 -2.25 3.70 -4.33
N ASN A 85 -3.16 2.75 -4.47
CA ASN A 85 -2.84 1.33 -4.56
C ASN A 85 -3.71 0.70 -5.65
N GLY A 86 -3.10 0.18 -6.70
CA GLY A 86 -3.82 -0.34 -7.86
C GLY A 86 -2.87 -0.74 -9.00
N THR A 87 -3.42 -0.87 -10.20
CA THR A 87 -2.62 -1.16 -11.40
C THR A 87 -2.04 0.11 -12.03
N VAL A 88 -1.00 -0.01 -12.84
CA VAL A 88 -0.50 1.13 -13.64
C VAL A 88 -1.58 1.72 -14.52
N GLU A 89 -2.49 0.89 -15.05
CA GLU A 89 -3.62 1.34 -15.86
C GLU A 89 -4.64 2.13 -15.05
N ASP A 90 -4.92 1.72 -13.81
CA ASP A 90 -5.82 2.45 -12.92
C ASP A 90 -5.21 3.80 -12.53
N LEU A 91 -3.89 3.84 -12.31
CA LEU A 91 -3.18 5.09 -12.06
C LEU A 91 -3.26 6.03 -13.27
N THR A 92 -2.98 5.52 -14.47
CA THR A 92 -3.08 6.29 -15.72
C THR A 92 -4.50 6.79 -15.95
N LYS A 93 -5.52 5.94 -15.75
CA LYS A 93 -6.94 6.33 -15.88
C LYS A 93 -7.34 7.38 -14.84
N LYS A 94 -6.87 7.26 -13.59
CA LYS A 94 -7.12 8.25 -12.52
C LYS A 94 -6.58 9.61 -12.94
N MET A 95 -5.35 9.66 -13.45
CA MET A 95 -4.74 10.92 -13.90
C MET A 95 -5.37 11.45 -15.18
N ALA A 96 -5.72 10.57 -16.11
CA ALA A 96 -6.41 10.94 -17.34
C ALA A 96 -7.77 11.58 -17.06
N ALA A 97 -8.56 11.00 -16.14
CA ALA A 97 -9.83 11.57 -15.71
C ALA A 97 -9.65 12.90 -14.97
N LEU A 98 -8.62 13.04 -14.14
CA LEU A 98 -8.35 14.27 -13.39
C LEU A 98 -7.98 15.45 -14.29
N LEU A 99 -7.20 15.18 -15.33
CA LEU A 99 -6.62 16.22 -16.21
C LEU A 99 -7.30 16.28 -17.59
N ASP A 100 -8.36 15.53 -17.83
CA ASP A 100 -9.05 15.44 -19.12
C ASP A 100 -8.12 15.04 -20.28
N TYR A 101 -7.45 13.90 -20.11
CA TYR A 101 -6.65 13.22 -21.13
C TYR A 101 -7.35 11.92 -21.57
N ARG A 102 -7.02 11.48 -22.77
CA ARG A 102 -7.38 10.15 -23.27
C ARG A 102 -6.31 9.14 -22.87
N VAL A 103 -6.70 7.88 -22.70
CA VAL A 103 -5.76 6.79 -22.44
C VAL A 103 -5.61 5.95 -23.69
N ALA A 104 -4.37 5.69 -24.07
CA ALA A 104 -3.97 4.73 -25.08
C ALA A 104 -3.01 3.71 -24.46
N ALA A 105 -2.84 2.59 -25.14
CA ALA A 105 -1.85 1.60 -24.78
C ALA A 105 -1.24 1.01 -26.04
N ASP A 106 0.03 0.65 -25.96
CA ASP A 106 0.72 -0.11 -27.00
C ASP A 106 1.61 -1.20 -26.39
N GLY A 107 2.11 -2.07 -27.27
CA GLY A 107 2.83 -3.28 -26.86
C GLY A 107 1.89 -4.39 -26.40
N GLU A 108 2.50 -5.45 -25.87
CA GLU A 108 1.78 -6.64 -25.43
C GLU A 108 1.46 -6.54 -23.94
N LYS A 109 0.18 -6.30 -23.63
CA LYS A 109 -0.28 -6.23 -22.24
C LYS A 109 0.01 -7.56 -21.53
N PRO A 110 0.73 -7.55 -20.40
CA PRO A 110 1.01 -8.78 -19.67
C PRO A 110 -0.28 -9.39 -19.11
N PRO A 111 -0.39 -10.73 -19.08
CA PRO A 111 -1.55 -11.41 -18.49
C PRO A 111 -1.67 -11.17 -16.98
N SER A 112 -0.53 -10.97 -16.30
CA SER A 112 -0.49 -10.53 -14.91
C SER A 112 -0.47 -9.01 -14.82
N PRO A 113 -1.42 -8.37 -14.11
CA PRO A 113 -1.42 -6.93 -13.88
C PRO A 113 -0.12 -6.43 -13.24
N ILE A 114 0.26 -5.19 -13.55
CA ILE A 114 1.40 -4.52 -12.93
C ILE A 114 0.85 -3.64 -11.81
N PHE A 115 1.04 -4.08 -10.57
CA PHE A 115 0.62 -3.32 -9.39
C PHE A 115 1.67 -2.29 -8.99
N VAL A 116 1.19 -1.12 -8.57
CA VAL A 116 1.99 -0.02 -8.04
C VAL A 116 1.31 0.54 -6.80
N ALA A 117 2.12 0.97 -5.84
CA ALA A 117 1.64 1.53 -4.59
C ALA A 117 2.43 2.80 -4.29
N VAL A 118 1.76 3.94 -4.37
CA VAL A 118 2.32 5.24 -4.00
C VAL A 118 1.65 5.66 -2.71
N HIS A 119 2.46 6.09 -1.74
CA HIS A 119 1.99 6.64 -0.47
C HIS A 119 2.87 7.84 -0.13
N GLN A 120 2.64 8.95 -0.84
CA GLN A 120 3.37 10.19 -0.66
C GLN A 120 2.41 11.39 -0.75
N TYR A 121 2.60 12.36 0.12
CA TYR A 121 1.77 13.57 0.17
C TYR A 121 2.40 14.70 -0.64
N ASN A 122 1.56 15.60 -1.17
CA ASN A 122 1.98 16.79 -1.92
C ASN A 122 2.84 16.49 -3.16
N LEU A 123 2.54 15.40 -3.87
CA LEU A 123 3.12 15.15 -5.19
C LEU A 123 2.38 15.97 -6.25
N SER A 124 3.11 16.46 -7.26
CA SER A 124 2.46 16.94 -8.48
C SER A 124 1.83 15.77 -9.24
N ALA A 125 0.82 16.02 -10.08
CA ALA A 125 0.20 14.97 -10.90
C ALA A 125 1.24 14.20 -11.75
N ILE A 126 2.20 14.92 -12.34
CA ILE A 126 3.32 14.29 -13.05
C ILE A 126 4.28 13.54 -12.12
N GLY A 127 4.47 14.02 -10.89
CA GLY A 127 5.28 13.36 -9.86
C GLY A 127 4.67 12.02 -9.44
N LEU A 128 3.35 11.98 -9.27
CA LEU A 128 2.62 10.75 -8.95
C LEU A 128 2.76 9.70 -10.07
N LEU A 129 2.64 10.10 -11.33
CA LEU A 129 2.89 9.20 -12.47
C LEU A 129 4.33 8.70 -12.49
N ARG A 130 5.31 9.59 -12.29
CA ARG A 130 6.73 9.23 -12.27
C ARG A 130 7.03 8.23 -11.16
N GLU A 131 6.50 8.42 -9.96
CA GLU A 131 6.65 7.50 -8.84
C GLU A 131 6.00 6.14 -9.10
N GLY A 132 4.75 6.14 -9.59
CA GLY A 132 4.05 4.89 -9.92
C GLY A 132 4.76 4.10 -11.01
N PHE A 133 5.08 4.73 -12.14
CA PHE A 133 5.74 4.05 -13.27
C PHE A 133 7.21 3.69 -12.98
N ALA A 134 7.88 4.44 -12.11
CA ALA A 134 9.19 4.06 -11.60
C ALA A 134 9.18 2.67 -10.92
N GLN A 135 8.09 2.31 -10.22
CA GLN A 135 7.91 0.99 -9.60
C GLN A 135 7.62 -0.12 -10.63
N ALA A 136 7.04 0.22 -11.78
CA ALA A 136 6.83 -0.71 -12.89
C ALA A 136 8.14 -1.12 -13.61
N ARG A 137 9.26 -0.44 -13.30
CA ARG A 137 10.60 -0.67 -13.85
C ARG A 137 10.63 -0.61 -15.38
N THR A 138 10.83 -1.76 -16.03
CA THR A 138 10.87 -1.91 -17.49
C THR A 138 9.62 -2.59 -18.02
N ARG A 139 8.69 -3.05 -17.16
CA ARG A 139 7.50 -3.80 -17.60
C ARG A 139 6.46 -2.90 -18.28
N ALA A 140 6.40 -1.65 -17.85
CA ALA A 140 5.61 -0.62 -18.50
C ALA A 140 6.28 0.75 -18.36
N THR A 141 6.20 1.56 -19.41
CA THR A 141 6.54 3.00 -19.39
C THR A 141 5.33 3.81 -19.85
N LEU A 142 5.39 5.13 -19.67
CA LEU A 142 4.31 6.04 -20.01
C LEU A 142 4.85 7.17 -20.89
N THR A 143 4.14 7.49 -21.96
CA THR A 143 4.33 8.75 -22.68
C THR A 143 3.13 9.66 -22.44
N VAL A 144 3.41 10.88 -21.99
CA VAL A 144 2.43 11.94 -21.77
C VAL A 144 2.51 12.91 -22.95
N ASP A 145 1.58 12.77 -23.90
CA ASP A 145 1.43 13.73 -25.00
C ASP A 145 0.49 14.86 -24.57
N GLN A 146 1.08 15.99 -24.19
CA GLN A 146 0.37 17.17 -23.72
C GLN A 146 -0.26 17.98 -24.87
N PHE A 147 0.15 17.76 -26.12
CA PHE A 147 -0.46 18.43 -27.28
C PHE A 147 -1.74 17.71 -27.69
N ASN A 148 -1.67 16.39 -27.85
CA ASN A 148 -2.81 15.58 -28.27
C ASN A 148 -3.71 15.17 -27.10
N ARG A 149 -3.31 15.48 -25.86
CA ARG A 149 -3.95 15.09 -24.60
C ARG A 149 -4.16 13.58 -24.53
N VAL A 150 -3.07 12.83 -24.71
CA VAL A 150 -3.08 11.36 -24.68
C VAL A 150 -2.00 10.86 -23.72
N LEU A 151 -2.38 9.92 -22.85
CA LEU A 151 -1.48 9.13 -22.03
C LEU A 151 -1.34 7.75 -22.64
N THR A 152 -0.16 7.41 -23.17
CA THR A 152 0.09 6.12 -23.80
C THR A 152 0.91 5.25 -22.87
N VAL A 153 0.34 4.13 -22.42
CA VAL A 153 1.06 3.12 -21.66
C VAL A 153 1.76 2.17 -22.62
N HIS A 154 3.07 2.07 -22.52
CA HIS A 154 3.90 1.19 -23.33
C HIS A 154 4.25 -0.06 -22.54
N TYR A 155 3.75 -1.22 -22.94
CA TYR A 155 4.12 -2.49 -22.31
C TYR A 155 5.35 -3.11 -22.96
N LEU A 156 6.29 -3.57 -22.13
CA LEU A 156 7.38 -4.38 -22.63
C LEU A 156 6.88 -5.78 -22.96
N ARG A 157 7.10 -6.20 -24.21
CA ARG A 157 6.91 -7.59 -24.62
C ARG A 157 7.90 -8.47 -23.85
N PRO A 158 7.44 -9.41 -23.00
CA PRO A 158 8.32 -10.44 -22.47
C PRO A 158 8.87 -11.22 -23.66
N GLU A 159 10.19 -11.30 -23.80
CA GLU A 159 10.88 -11.92 -24.93
C GLU A 159 10.21 -13.25 -25.34
N GLN A 160 9.86 -13.34 -26.63
CA GLN A 160 9.37 -14.52 -27.35
C GLN A 160 8.50 -15.47 -26.53
N SER A 161 7.21 -15.15 -26.45
CA SER A 161 6.19 -16.18 -26.30
C SER A 161 6.55 -17.37 -27.23
N PRO A 162 6.57 -18.62 -26.75
CA PRO A 162 6.81 -19.79 -27.61
C PRO A 162 5.75 -19.92 -28.72
N VAL A 163 4.67 -19.15 -28.63
CA VAL A 163 3.60 -19.06 -29.60
C VAL A 163 3.94 -17.93 -30.58
N PRO A 164 4.19 -18.24 -31.86
CA PRO A 164 4.38 -17.21 -32.88
C PRO A 164 3.10 -16.38 -32.99
N HIS A 165 3.23 -15.05 -32.88
CA HIS A 165 2.12 -14.14 -33.11
C HIS A 165 2.07 -13.75 -34.59
N GLN A 166 0.90 -13.40 -35.12
CA GLN A 166 0.74 -13.04 -36.54
C GLN A 166 1.59 -11.83 -36.96
N ASP A 167 2.03 -11.01 -36.00
CA ASP A 167 2.90 -9.87 -36.24
C ASP A 167 4.38 -10.27 -36.43
N ASP A 168 4.77 -11.51 -36.07
CA ASP A 168 6.14 -12.03 -36.20
C ASP A 168 6.43 -12.63 -37.60
N VAL A 169 5.41 -12.74 -38.47
CA VAL A 169 5.50 -13.40 -39.79
C VAL A 169 5.51 -12.46 -40.99
N ILE A 170 5.59 -11.14 -40.76
CA ILE A 170 5.70 -10.15 -41.84
C ILE A 170 7.15 -9.67 -41.96
N LEU A 171 7.90 -10.35 -42.83
CA LEU A 171 9.16 -9.88 -43.43
C LEU A 171 8.88 -9.13 -44.73
#